data_AF-A0A1F3WW94-F1
#
_entry.id   AF-A0A1F3WW94-F1
#
_cell.length_a   1.000
_cell.length_b   1.000
_cell.length_c   1.000
_cell.angle_alpha   90.00
_cell.angle_beta   90.00
_cell.angle_gamma   90.00
#
_symmetry.space_group_name_H-M   'P 1'
#
loop_
_entity.id
_entity.type
_entity.pdbx_description
1 polymer ?
#
loop_
_entity_poly.entity_id
_entity_poly.type
_entity_poly.pdbx_seq_one_letter_code
_entity_poly.pdbx_strand_id
1 'polypeptide(L)'
;MAYTIQTIVDMARKPLNDDDKVRASDATCLVYAIAALHLVLNKRPDLFFGQFSALPDISALALTSNFPVDDMIAPAIADYITARVESGNDEAVLTERAAMFFNLFKGQV
;
A
#
# COMPACT_ATOMS: atom_id res chain seq x y z
N MET A 1 16.56 0.37 -4.85
CA MET A 1 16.74 1.74 -4.28
C MET A 1 15.82 1.78 -3.06
N ALA A 2 16.26 2.23 -1.88
CA ALA A 2 15.41 2.13 -0.68
C ALA A 2 14.21 3.08 -0.80
N TYR A 3 13.02 2.52 -1.03
CA TYR A 3 11.77 3.28 -1.02
C TYR A 3 11.41 3.67 0.41
N THR A 4 10.86 4.87 0.59
CA THR A 4 10.15 5.19 1.84
C THR A 4 8.67 4.89 1.66
N ILE A 5 7.94 4.80 2.78
CA ILE A 5 6.49 4.65 2.74
C ILE A 5 5.83 5.82 2.02
N GLN A 6 6.37 7.04 2.19
CA GLN A 6 5.96 8.21 1.44
C GLN A 6 6.03 7.96 -0.08
N THR A 7 7.13 7.39 -0.58
CA THR A 7 7.25 7.11 -2.02
C THR A 7 6.18 6.13 -2.51
N ILE A 8 5.76 5.17 -1.69
CA ILE A 8 4.70 4.22 -2.02
C ILE A 8 3.33 4.90 -2.04
N VAL A 9 3.07 5.78 -1.07
CA VAL A 9 1.85 6.60 -1.07
C VAL A 9 1.82 7.51 -2.29
N ASP A 10 2.94 8.12 -2.67
CA ASP A 10 3.05 8.96 -3.87
C ASP A 10 2.82 8.14 -5.15
N MET A 11 3.28 6.88 -5.19
CA MET A 11 2.97 5.95 -6.30
C MET A 11 1.47 5.63 -6.37
N ALA A 12 0.82 5.39 -5.23
CA ALA A 12 -0.61 5.10 -5.15
C ALA A 12 -1.49 6.29 -5.56
N ARG A 13 -0.99 7.52 -5.44
CA ARG A 13 -1.71 8.74 -5.81
C ARG A 13 -1.79 9.01 -7.30
N LYS A 14 -0.77 8.61 -8.05
CA LYS A 14 -0.76 8.77 -9.52
C LYS A 14 -2.01 8.19 -10.20
N PRO A 15 -2.43 6.93 -9.95
CA PRO A 15 -3.64 6.39 -10.55
C PRO A 15 -4.95 6.99 -9.98
N LEU A 16 -4.91 7.51 -8.74
CA LEU A 16 -6.03 8.22 -8.10
C LEU A 16 -6.23 9.64 -8.64
N ASN A 17 -5.22 10.20 -9.32
CA ASN A 17 -5.16 11.61 -9.70
C ASN A 17 -5.44 12.53 -8.50
N ASP A 18 -4.80 12.23 -7.35
CA ASP A 18 -5.01 12.88 -6.06
C ASP A 18 -3.73 13.54 -5.52
N ASP A 19 -3.06 14.33 -6.37
CA ASP A 19 -1.83 15.03 -5.97
C ASP A 19 -2.11 16.09 -4.88
N ASP A 20 -3.33 16.65 -4.87
CA ASP A 20 -3.79 17.65 -3.90
C ASP A 20 -4.21 17.04 -2.54
N LYS A 21 -4.18 15.70 -2.40
CA LYS A 21 -4.53 14.96 -1.17
C LYS A 21 -5.97 15.19 -0.69
N VAL A 22 -6.88 15.49 -1.62
CA VAL A 22 -8.28 15.81 -1.35
C VAL A 22 -9.10 14.53 -1.17
N ARG A 23 -8.83 13.50 -1.98
CA ARG A 23 -9.56 12.23 -1.93
C ARG A 23 -9.16 11.38 -0.73
N ALA A 24 -7.87 11.36 -0.39
CA ALA A 24 -7.37 10.69 0.80
C ALA A 24 -6.19 11.43 1.44
N SER A 25 -6.33 11.67 2.74
CA SER A 25 -5.24 12.20 3.56
C SER A 25 -4.05 11.23 3.60
N ASP A 26 -2.84 11.73 3.82
CA ASP A 26 -1.65 10.88 3.97
C ASP A 26 -1.82 9.86 5.11
N ALA A 27 -2.50 10.25 6.19
CA ALA A 27 -2.79 9.38 7.33
C ALA A 27 -3.69 8.21 6.92
N THR A 28 -4.70 8.45 6.08
CA THR A 28 -5.58 7.41 5.55
C THR A 28 -4.80 6.43 4.66
N CYS A 29 -3.96 6.94 3.76
CA CYS A 29 -3.13 6.11 2.89
C CYS A 29 -2.12 5.28 3.69
N LEU A 30 -1.55 5.84 4.75
CA LEU A 30 -0.64 5.13 5.66
C LEU A 30 -1.34 3.95 6.34
N VAL A 31 -2.58 4.12 6.83
CA VAL A 31 -3.36 3.03 7.41
C VAL A 31 -3.57 1.89 6.42
N TYR A 32 -3.84 2.21 5.14
CA TYR A 32 -3.96 1.18 4.10
C TYR A 32 -2.63 0.52 3.75
N ALA A 33 -1.52 1.26 3.76
CA ALA A 33 -0.19 0.69 3.57
C ALA A 33 0.17 -0.31 4.68
N ILE A 34 -0.12 0.05 5.94
CA ILE A 34 0.05 -0.82 7.12
C ILE A 34 -0.80 -2.08 6.98
N ALA A 35 -2.09 -1.94 6.62
CA ALA A 35 -2.98 -3.07 6.39
C ALA A 35 -2.46 -3.99 5.26
N ALA A 36 -1.94 -3.43 4.17
CA ALA A 36 -1.35 -4.20 3.07
C ALA A 36 -0.13 -5.00 3.54
N LEU A 37 0.76 -4.38 4.30
CA LEU A 37 1.94 -5.05 4.87
C LEU A 37 1.56 -6.21 5.79
N HIS A 38 0.53 -6.05 6.62
CA HIS A 38 0.02 -7.17 7.43
C HIS A 38 -0.53 -8.32 6.57
N LEU A 39 -1.19 -8.02 5.45
CA LEU A 39 -1.67 -9.04 4.52
C LEU A 39 -0.51 -9.76 3.82
N VAL A 40 0.53 -9.03 3.41
CA VAL A 40 1.73 -9.60 2.82
C VAL A 40 2.46 -10.47 3.84
N LEU A 41 2.62 -10.01 5.09
CA LEU A 41 3.22 -10.80 6.16
C LEU A 41 2.47 -12.12 6.40
N ASN A 42 1.14 -12.10 6.34
CA ASN A 42 0.34 -13.30 6.53
C ASN A 42 0.49 -14.29 5.35
N LYS A 43 0.43 -13.80 4.11
CA LYS A 43 0.48 -14.65 2.91
C LYS A 43 1.88 -15.11 2.51
N ARG A 44 2.86 -14.22 2.67
CA ARG A 44 4.26 -14.39 2.24
C ARG A 44 5.20 -13.99 3.38
N PRO A 45 5.15 -14.70 4.52
CA PRO A 45 6.04 -14.42 5.66
C PRO A 45 7.52 -14.65 5.32
N ASP A 46 7.81 -15.41 4.26
CA ASP A 46 9.14 -15.66 3.73
C ASP A 46 9.88 -14.39 3.28
N LEU A 47 9.15 -13.36 2.85
CA LEU A 47 9.74 -12.08 2.43
C LEU A 47 10.35 -11.29 3.58
N PHE A 48 9.99 -11.65 4.81
CA PHE A 48 10.48 -11.05 6.04
C PHE A 48 11.55 -11.93 6.73
N PHE A 49 11.94 -13.04 6.09
CA PHE A 49 12.92 -13.98 6.63
C PHE A 49 14.31 -13.33 6.75
N GLY A 50 14.98 -13.56 7.87
CA GLY A 50 16.24 -12.87 8.20
C GLY A 50 16.07 -11.44 8.73
N GLN A 51 14.86 -10.89 8.72
CA GLN A 51 14.55 -9.57 9.30
C GLN A 51 13.68 -9.65 10.55
N PHE A 52 13.35 -10.83 11.09
CA PHE A 52 12.44 -10.97 12.24
C PHE A 52 12.88 -10.24 13.53
N SER A 53 14.19 -10.04 13.74
CA SER A 53 14.72 -9.23 14.86
C SER A 53 14.71 -7.73 14.59
N ALA A 54 14.50 -7.33 13.34
CA ALA A 54 14.48 -5.96 12.84
C ALA A 54 13.17 -5.63 12.12
N LEU A 55 12.13 -6.48 12.27
CA LEU A 55 10.81 -6.23 11.75
C LEU A 55 10.36 -4.92 12.40
N PRO A 56 10.22 -3.83 11.64
CA PRO A 56 9.70 -2.62 12.23
C PRO A 56 8.32 -2.97 12.75
N ASP A 57 7.96 -2.45 13.92
CA ASP A 57 6.59 -2.52 14.40
C ASP A 57 5.72 -1.92 13.30
N ILE A 58 5.06 -2.78 12.54
CA ILE A 58 4.32 -2.42 11.32
C ILE A 58 3.21 -1.43 11.70
N SER A 59 2.72 -1.52 12.95
CA SER A 59 1.72 -0.63 13.54
C SER A 59 2.26 0.78 13.84
N ALA A 60 3.59 0.92 14.00
CA ALA A 60 4.27 2.18 14.31
C ALA A 60 4.99 2.79 13.09
N LEU A 61 4.75 2.25 11.88
CA LEU A 61 5.37 2.75 10.65
C LEU A 61 4.93 4.20 10.37
N ALA A 62 5.90 5.07 10.12
CA ALA A 62 5.65 6.45 9.69
C ALA A 62 5.88 6.60 8.18
N LEU A 63 5.36 7.68 7.59
CA LEU A 63 5.58 7.98 6.16
C LEU A 63 7.07 8.13 5.81
N THR A 64 7.85 8.65 6.75
CA THR A 64 9.30 8.83 6.60
C THR A 64 10.09 7.55 6.82
N SER A 65 9.46 6.48 7.31
CA SER A 65 10.11 5.20 7.50
C SER A 65 10.49 4.56 6.16
N ASN A 66 11.61 3.84 6.17
CA ASN A 66 12.00 3.01 5.04
C ASN A 66 11.01 1.86 4.85
N PHE A 67 10.80 1.48 3.60
CA PHE A 67 9.98 0.33 3.26
C PHE A 67 10.64 -0.95 3.78
N PRO A 68 9.92 -1.78 4.56
CA PRO A 68 10.54 -2.88 5.31
C PRO A 68 10.73 -4.17 4.50
N VAL A 69 10.40 -4.15 3.21
CA VAL A 69 10.41 -5.32 2.33
C VAL A 69 11.10 -4.98 1.02
N ASP A 70 11.35 -6.01 0.22
CA ASP A 70 11.92 -5.89 -1.11
C ASP A 70 11.13 -4.93 -2.01
N ASP A 71 11.84 -4.15 -2.82
CA ASP A 71 11.24 -3.11 -3.66
C ASP A 71 10.32 -3.67 -4.75
N MET A 72 10.44 -4.96 -5.09
CA MET A 72 9.56 -5.64 -6.04
C MET A 72 8.08 -5.64 -5.61
N ILE A 73 7.79 -5.49 -4.32
CA ILE A 73 6.42 -5.52 -3.77
C ILE A 73 5.83 -4.13 -3.59
N ALA A 74 6.65 -3.08 -3.71
CA ALA A 74 6.20 -1.71 -3.57
C ALA A 74 5.04 -1.34 -4.53
N PRO A 75 5.03 -1.75 -5.81
CA PRO A 75 3.88 -1.51 -6.71
C PRO A 75 2.60 -2.19 -6.24
N ALA A 76 2.69 -3.43 -5.74
CA ALA A 76 1.54 -4.20 -5.24
C ALA A 76 0.83 -3.49 -4.09
N ILE A 77 1.63 -2.90 -3.19
CA ILE A 77 1.10 -2.15 -2.05
C ILE A 77 0.51 -0.82 -2.50
N ALA A 78 1.14 -0.13 -3.45
CA ALA A 78 0.58 1.08 -4.04
C ALA A 78 -0.81 0.81 -4.66
N ASP A 79 -0.93 -0.24 -5.47
CA ASP A 79 -2.20 -0.65 -6.08
C ASP A 79 -3.26 -1.02 -5.03
N TYR A 80 -2.86 -1.69 -3.95
CA TYR A 80 -3.77 -1.98 -2.83
C TYR A 80 -4.29 -0.69 -2.19
N ILE A 81 -3.43 0.29 -1.92
CA ILE A 81 -3.84 1.59 -1.36
C ILE A 81 -4.84 2.27 -2.30
N THR A 82 -4.52 2.33 -3.60
CA THR A 82 -5.41 2.88 -4.64
C THR A 82 -6.76 2.20 -4.63
N ALA A 83 -6.79 0.86 -4.62
CA ALA A 83 -8.04 0.09 -4.61
C ALA A 83 -8.88 0.38 -3.35
N ARG A 84 -8.25 0.47 -2.18
CA ARG A 84 -8.95 0.76 -0.91
C ARG A 84 -9.55 2.17 -0.90
N VAL A 85 -8.79 3.17 -1.35
CA VAL A 85 -9.27 4.56 -1.44
C VAL A 85 -10.45 4.66 -2.42
N GLU A 86 -10.34 4.08 -3.61
CA GLU A 86 -11.43 4.08 -4.60
C GLU A 86 -12.68 3.34 -4.08
N SER A 87 -12.50 2.23 -3.34
CA SER A 87 -13.63 1.45 -2.80
C SER A 87 -14.39 2.13 -1.64
N GLY A 88 -13.78 3.09 -0.95
CA GLY A 88 -14.38 3.78 0.20
C GLY A 88 -15.15 5.06 -0.15
N ASN A 89 -14.91 5.64 -1.33
CA ASN A 89 -15.58 6.84 -1.80
C ASN A 89 -16.84 6.47 -2.61
N ASP A 90 -17.99 6.41 -1.93
CA ASP A 90 -19.28 5.91 -2.45
C ASP A 90 -19.96 6.83 -3.51
N GLU A 91 -19.23 7.80 -4.09
CA GLU A 91 -19.61 8.51 -5.33
C GLU A 91 -18.70 8.17 -6.54
N ALA A 92 -17.61 7.42 -6.34
CA ALA A 92 -16.70 6.94 -7.38
C ALA A 92 -17.03 5.50 -7.85
N VAL A 93 -18.24 5.02 -7.53
CA VAL A 93 -18.79 3.67 -7.81
C VAL A 93 -19.13 3.47 -9.29
N LEU A 94 -18.22 3.84 -10.19
CA LEU A 94 -18.10 3.18 -11.50
C LEU A 94 -17.17 1.97 -11.30
N THR A 95 -17.80 0.93 -10.78
CA THR A 95 -17.36 -0.30 -10.08
C THR A 95 -16.26 -1.15 -10.75
N GLU A 96 -15.64 -0.75 -11.86
CA GLU A 96 -14.70 -1.62 -12.58
C GLU A 96 -13.23 -1.40 -12.23
N ARG A 97 -12.82 -0.18 -11.84
CA ARG A 97 -11.39 0.13 -11.61
C ARG A 97 -10.86 -0.48 -10.32
N ALA A 98 -11.59 -0.36 -9.21
CA ALA A 98 -11.18 -0.93 -7.92
C ALA A 98 -11.07 -2.47 -7.98
N ALA A 99 -11.99 -3.13 -8.71
CA ALA A 99 -11.95 -4.57 -8.92
C ALA A 99 -10.71 -5.00 -9.72
N MET A 100 -10.30 -4.23 -10.73
CA MET A 100 -9.08 -4.50 -11.51
C MET A 100 -7.82 -4.48 -10.64
N PHE A 101 -7.64 -3.45 -9.82
CA PHE A 101 -6.47 -3.33 -8.94
C PHE A 101 -6.43 -4.40 -7.85
N PHE A 102 -7.59 -4.76 -7.29
CA PHE A 102 -7.67 -5.86 -6.33
C PHE A 102 -7.31 -7.22 -6.97
N ASN A 103 -7.73 -7.44 -8.22
CA ASN A 103 -7.36 -8.64 -8.97
C ASN A 103 -5.87 -8.67 -9.34
N LEU A 104 -5.27 -7.52 -9.67
CA LEU A 104 -3.83 -7.40 -9.89
C LEU A 104 -3.04 -7.73 -8.62
N PHE A 105 -3.44 -7.18 -7.46
CA PHE A 105 -2.83 -7.53 -6.18
C PHE A 105 -2.92 -9.03 -5.88
N LYS A 106 -4.08 -9.65 -6.11
CA LYS A 106 -4.26 -11.10 -5.96
C LYS A 106 -3.34 -11.92 -6.86
N GLY A 107 -2.98 -11.43 -8.03
CA GLY A 107 -2.08 -12.12 -8.96
C GLY A 107 -0.61 -12.07 -8.56
N GLN A 108 -0.22 -11.14 -7.68
CA GLN A 108 1.18 -10.92 -7.28
C GLN A 108 1.57 -11.58 -5.95
N VAL A 109 0.60 -12.03 -5.15
CA VAL A 109 0.81 -12.66 -3.84
C VAL A 109 0.43 -14.13 -3.87
#